data_AF-A0A1T4XR81-F1
#
_entry.id   AF-A0A1T4XR81-F1
#
_cell.length_a   1.000
_cell.length_b   1.000
_cell.length_c   1.000
_cell.angle_alpha   90.00
_cell.angle_beta   90.00
_cell.angle_gamma   90.00
#
_symmetry.space_group_name_H-M   'P 1'
#
loop_
_entity.id
_entity.type
_entity.pdbx_description
1 polymer ?
#
loop_
_entity_poly.entity_id
_entity_poly.type
_entity_poly.pdbx_seq_one_letter_code
_entity_poly.pdbx_strand_id
1 'polypeptide(L)'
;MSYSRTSSGDTFLIPFGLVFILAGLGVGIFYFSMVSGWYAARSWVKVPCIIESSSLEDHVSHDSDSGTSVTYSAVATYRYEFEGRSYQGREVSLSSGSDNFGDFQQQAASILQQHEESGQPFRCFVNPERPEEAVIFREGRWTLLLFLSLFPVAFPLAGGFVMSMGLSERRQKKERELAKSQHPEAPWRWQTRWQDEWIRPKNAGFFKGWLMVAIWLTIVWGPIIYATLIGGDGELEDTFSWVVLILTVPLLFIWRAAIRRVLDQRQGLPQIHVQPMPASPGASLDIQVAIPPRRSVSMRDHLHAEVRCVKQVTTHSGKSTTTREETLWSDTISASFSDAVREDRGSRLPLRIDLPAELPASPLDSEGGSHGERYDWELRVKMPKLRHPVVFDLPVFESAETTVSTDPLAPPKSARKARPSVESILALDADELTMHLAKHHITAVFDRHNLPMSFDLSPRRYASARLFLTIFNTIWTGVFFLLVTLDAPFIFPLIWGVTSALFWWVIIRQFEHRHIDLDAAALEIRQTLGPWSSKKRFERRHLLEFSSRMHMSSGSTSYYEVRADTTFGKRVTLMDGIPSKLVADNLVPLLEQWRKQA
;
A
#
# COMPACT_ATOMS: atom_id res chain seq x y z
N MET A 1 -11.46 27.75 -30.79
CA MET A 1 -12.06 26.84 -29.79
C MET A 1 -10.99 26.41 -28.81
N SER A 2 -10.86 27.09 -27.68
CA SER A 2 -10.05 26.65 -26.55
C SER A 2 -10.88 25.69 -25.70
N TYR A 3 -10.43 24.43 -25.57
CA TYR A 3 -11.09 23.46 -24.70
C TYR A 3 -10.55 23.60 -23.28
N SER A 4 -11.30 24.26 -22.39
CA SER A 4 -10.99 24.35 -20.96
C SER A 4 -11.21 23.00 -20.27
N ARG A 5 -10.26 22.08 -20.44
CA ARG A 5 -10.21 20.83 -19.68
C ARG A 5 -9.64 21.07 -18.28
N THR A 6 -10.37 21.83 -17.46
CA THR A 6 -10.30 21.65 -16.01
C THR A 6 -10.97 20.33 -15.68
N SER A 7 -10.21 19.23 -15.67
CA SER A 7 -10.69 17.96 -15.14
C SER A 7 -11.19 18.19 -13.71
N SER A 8 -12.50 18.10 -13.54
CA SER A 8 -13.11 18.22 -12.22
C SER A 8 -12.92 16.86 -11.55
N GLY A 9 -12.24 16.82 -10.39
CA GLY A 9 -11.91 15.56 -9.70
C GLY A 9 -13.13 14.67 -9.53
N ASP A 10 -14.27 15.29 -9.23
CA ASP A 10 -15.61 14.69 -9.22
C ASP A 10 -16.02 13.83 -10.43
N THR A 11 -15.41 14.05 -11.60
CA THR A 11 -15.73 13.36 -12.86
C THR A 11 -14.96 12.06 -12.97
N PHE A 12 -13.78 11.98 -12.34
CA PHE A 12 -13.00 10.76 -12.19
C PHE A 12 -13.35 9.97 -10.91
N LEU A 13 -13.40 10.64 -9.75
CA LEU A 13 -13.49 10.01 -8.44
C LEU A 13 -14.79 9.20 -8.24
N ILE A 14 -15.91 9.64 -8.81
CA ILE A 14 -17.20 8.94 -8.71
C ILE A 14 -17.22 7.62 -9.50
N PRO A 15 -16.97 7.58 -10.83
CA PRO A 15 -16.95 6.31 -11.56
C PRO A 15 -15.83 5.37 -11.09
N PHE A 16 -14.65 5.90 -10.72
CA PHE A 16 -13.57 5.09 -10.14
C PHE A 16 -14.02 4.43 -8.83
N GLY A 17 -14.62 5.20 -7.92
CA GLY A 17 -15.16 4.67 -6.66
C GLY A 17 -16.27 3.63 -6.86
N LEU A 18 -17.14 3.85 -7.86
CA LEU A 18 -18.21 2.91 -8.22
C LEU A 18 -17.67 1.56 -8.71
N VAL A 19 -16.63 1.55 -9.55
CA VAL A 19 -16.01 0.30 -10.04
C VAL A 19 -15.46 -0.54 -8.88
N PHE A 20 -14.81 0.09 -7.89
CA PHE A 20 -14.33 -0.62 -6.70
C PHE A 20 -15.48 -1.16 -5.83
N ILE A 21 -16.58 -0.42 -5.67
CA ILE A 21 -17.79 -0.93 -4.98
C ILE A 21 -18.34 -2.16 -5.70
N LEU A 22 -18.54 -2.09 -7.02
CA LEU A 22 -19.11 -3.18 -7.80
C LEU A 22 -18.22 -4.42 -7.83
N ALA A 23 -16.90 -4.26 -7.95
CA ALA A 23 -15.95 -5.38 -7.87
C ALA A 23 -15.98 -6.06 -6.49
N GLY A 24 -16.01 -5.27 -5.41
CA GLY A 24 -16.12 -5.79 -4.04
C GLY A 24 -17.44 -6.53 -3.80
N LEU A 25 -18.57 -5.98 -4.26
CA LEU A 25 -19.88 -6.64 -4.17
C LEU A 25 -19.93 -7.94 -4.99
N GLY A 26 -19.31 -7.96 -6.18
CA GLY A 26 -19.20 -9.16 -7.01
C GLY A 26 -18.50 -10.31 -6.28
N VAL A 27 -17.30 -10.07 -5.72
CA VAL A 27 -16.60 -11.06 -4.88
C VAL A 27 -17.42 -11.40 -3.62
N GLY A 28 -18.15 -10.42 -3.08
CA GLY A 28 -19.04 -10.60 -1.92
C GLY A 28 -20.16 -11.61 -2.13
N ILE A 29 -20.68 -11.75 -3.35
CA ILE A 29 -21.72 -12.75 -3.67
C ILE A 29 -21.14 -14.17 -3.59
N PHE A 30 -19.97 -14.40 -4.19
CA PHE A 30 -19.26 -15.69 -4.11
C PHE A 30 -18.85 -16.01 -2.66
N TYR A 31 -18.31 -15.02 -1.95
CA TYR A 31 -17.92 -15.16 -0.54
C TYR A 31 -19.13 -15.48 0.36
N PHE A 32 -20.27 -14.81 0.16
CA PHE A 32 -21.49 -15.08 0.91
C PHE A 32 -22.03 -16.49 0.63
N SER A 33 -21.97 -16.98 -0.61
CA SER A 33 -22.34 -18.35 -0.96
C SER A 33 -21.48 -19.37 -0.18
N MET A 34 -20.16 -19.20 -0.17
CA MET A 34 -19.24 -20.09 0.54
C MET A 34 -19.46 -20.08 2.06
N VAL A 35 -19.72 -18.91 2.66
CA VAL A 35 -19.98 -18.77 4.10
C VAL A 35 -21.36 -19.30 4.50
N SER A 36 -22.40 -19.10 3.68
CA SER A 36 -23.75 -19.59 3.95
C SER A 36 -23.85 -21.11 3.76
N GLY A 37 -23.20 -21.67 2.75
CA GLY A 37 -23.01 -23.11 2.58
C GLY A 37 -22.30 -23.74 3.77
N TRP A 38 -21.19 -23.13 4.24
CA TRP A 38 -20.53 -23.57 5.47
C TRP A 38 -21.43 -23.50 6.71
N TYR A 39 -22.21 -22.42 6.85
CA TYR A 39 -23.13 -22.27 7.98
C TYR A 39 -24.23 -23.36 7.98
N ALA A 40 -24.81 -23.65 6.81
CA ALA A 40 -25.80 -24.72 6.63
C ALA A 40 -25.19 -26.11 6.90
N ALA A 41 -23.98 -26.38 6.39
CA ALA A 41 -23.28 -27.65 6.58
C ALA A 41 -22.89 -27.96 8.04
N ARG A 42 -23.15 -27.05 9.00
CA ARG A 42 -23.07 -27.32 10.43
C ARG A 42 -24.18 -28.25 10.96
N SER A 43 -25.35 -28.29 10.31
CA SER A 43 -26.48 -29.17 10.69
C SER A 43 -26.55 -30.46 9.89
N TRP A 44 -25.72 -30.62 8.85
CA TRP A 44 -25.76 -31.76 7.93
C TRP A 44 -25.38 -33.08 8.61
N VAL A 45 -26.09 -34.15 8.25
CA VAL A 45 -26.01 -35.45 8.91
C VAL A 45 -24.80 -36.22 8.38
N LYS A 46 -23.92 -36.67 9.29
CA LYS A 46 -22.76 -37.50 8.95
C LYS A 46 -23.20 -38.92 8.64
N VAL A 47 -22.95 -39.40 7.42
CA VAL A 47 -23.23 -40.78 6.99
C VAL A 47 -21.98 -41.41 6.34
N PRO A 48 -21.87 -42.75 6.26
CA PRO A 48 -20.82 -43.40 5.49
C PRO A 48 -21.06 -43.22 3.98
N CYS A 49 -19.97 -43.02 3.22
CA CYS A 49 -19.98 -43.01 1.76
C CYS A 49 -18.87 -43.90 1.20
N ILE A 50 -19.08 -44.45 0.00
CA ILE A 50 -18.05 -45.13 -0.79
C ILE A 50 -17.54 -44.13 -1.84
N ILE A 51 -16.24 -43.91 -1.92
CA ILE A 51 -15.62 -43.15 -3.01
C ILE A 51 -15.64 -44.04 -4.26
N GLU A 52 -16.26 -43.56 -5.34
CA GLU A 52 -16.40 -44.28 -6.61
C GLU A 52 -15.31 -43.88 -7.61
N SER A 53 -14.79 -42.64 -7.51
CA SER A 53 -13.58 -42.17 -8.20
C SER A 53 -13.03 -40.91 -7.53
N SER A 54 -11.72 -40.66 -7.67
CA SER A 54 -11.08 -39.43 -7.23
C SER A 54 -9.90 -39.01 -8.12
N SER A 55 -9.60 -37.71 -8.15
CA SER A 55 -8.50 -37.13 -8.92
C SER A 55 -8.04 -35.80 -8.33
N LEU A 56 -6.80 -35.43 -8.65
CA LEU A 56 -6.30 -34.06 -8.51
C LEU A 56 -6.18 -33.46 -9.93
N GLU A 57 -7.16 -32.66 -10.34
CA GLU A 57 -7.17 -32.01 -11.64
C GLU A 57 -6.28 -30.75 -11.63
N ASP A 58 -5.39 -30.63 -12.61
CA ASP A 58 -4.55 -29.46 -12.83
C ASP A 58 -5.12 -28.56 -13.93
N HIS A 59 -5.75 -27.46 -13.52
CA HIS A 59 -6.32 -26.49 -14.44
C HIS A 59 -5.22 -25.57 -14.97
N VAL A 60 -4.66 -25.95 -16.10
CA VAL A 60 -3.59 -25.23 -16.79
C VAL A 60 -4.18 -24.10 -17.64
N SER A 61 -4.18 -22.87 -17.12
CA SER A 61 -4.54 -21.70 -17.91
C SER A 61 -3.38 -21.35 -18.85
N HIS A 62 -3.55 -21.64 -20.14
CA HIS A 62 -2.67 -21.16 -21.21
C HIS A 62 -3.23 -19.90 -21.86
N ASP A 63 -2.59 -18.77 -21.60
CA ASP A 63 -2.86 -17.49 -22.25
C ASP A 63 -1.67 -17.16 -23.18
N SER A 64 -1.93 -16.70 -24.41
CA SER A 64 -0.89 -16.57 -25.45
C SER A 64 0.18 -15.54 -25.11
N ASP A 65 -0.18 -14.50 -24.36
CA ASP A 65 0.73 -13.43 -23.94
C ASP A 65 1.15 -13.54 -22.47
N SER A 66 0.46 -14.40 -21.69
CA SER A 66 0.52 -14.43 -20.23
C SER A 66 0.94 -15.80 -19.64
N GLY A 67 1.09 -16.80 -20.50
CA GLY A 67 1.76 -18.08 -20.23
C GLY A 67 1.00 -19.01 -19.29
N THR A 68 1.73 -19.97 -18.72
CA THR A 68 1.17 -21.10 -17.98
C THR A 68 0.98 -20.79 -16.50
N SER A 69 -0.27 -20.68 -16.06
CA SER A 69 -0.65 -20.75 -14.64
C SER A 69 -1.35 -22.09 -14.37
N VAL A 70 -1.15 -22.65 -13.18
CA VAL A 70 -1.73 -23.94 -12.77
C VAL A 70 -2.42 -23.77 -11.43
N THR A 71 -3.70 -24.16 -11.37
CA THR A 71 -4.48 -24.29 -10.14
C THR A 71 -4.97 -25.73 -10.00
N TYR A 72 -5.13 -26.20 -8.76
CA TYR A 72 -5.46 -27.58 -8.45
C TYR A 72 -6.91 -27.71 -7.96
N SER A 73 -7.58 -28.79 -8.34
CA SER A 73 -8.92 -29.15 -7.86
C SER A 73 -8.94 -30.61 -7.40
N ALA A 74 -9.28 -30.86 -6.14
CA ALA A 74 -9.63 -32.20 -5.68
C ALA A 74 -11.05 -32.52 -6.13
N VAL A 75 -11.18 -33.49 -7.04
CA VAL A 75 -12.47 -33.93 -7.58
C VAL A 75 -12.70 -35.37 -7.14
N ALA A 76 -13.93 -35.71 -6.75
CA ALA A 76 -14.30 -37.09 -6.48
C ALA A 76 -15.79 -37.32 -6.73
N THR A 77 -16.15 -38.53 -7.14
CA THR A 77 -17.54 -39.01 -7.16
C THR A 77 -17.71 -40.04 -6.06
N TYR A 78 -18.81 -39.97 -5.31
CA TYR A 78 -19.05 -40.87 -4.18
C TYR A 78 -20.53 -41.21 -4.02
N ARG A 79 -20.80 -42.42 -3.55
CA ARG A 79 -22.15 -42.93 -3.30
C ARG A 79 -22.43 -43.07 -1.81
N TYR A 80 -23.61 -42.65 -1.39
CA TYR A 80 -24.06 -42.71 0.00
C TYR A 80 -25.52 -43.13 0.07
N GLU A 81 -25.96 -43.58 1.25
CA GLU A 81 -27.35 -43.94 1.51
C GLU A 81 -27.94 -42.99 2.58
N PHE A 82 -29.13 -42.46 2.31
CA PHE A 82 -29.88 -41.63 3.23
C PHE A 82 -31.36 -42.06 3.20
N GLU A 83 -31.95 -42.31 4.38
CA GLU A 83 -33.34 -42.76 4.55
C GLU A 83 -33.76 -43.94 3.63
N GLY A 84 -32.88 -44.92 3.44
CA GLY A 84 -33.14 -46.11 2.60
C GLY A 84 -33.06 -45.86 1.10
N ARG A 85 -32.47 -44.73 0.67
CA ARG A 85 -32.28 -44.37 -0.74
C ARG A 85 -30.81 -44.10 -1.03
N SER A 86 -30.31 -44.62 -2.15
CA SER A 86 -28.95 -44.34 -2.62
C SER A 86 -28.91 -43.02 -3.39
N TYR A 87 -27.91 -42.20 -3.09
CA TYR A 87 -27.60 -40.94 -3.73
C TYR A 87 -26.13 -40.92 -4.18
N GLN A 88 -25.79 -40.03 -5.13
CA GLN A 88 -24.42 -39.80 -5.59
C GLN A 88 -24.06 -38.32 -5.39
N GLY A 89 -22.89 -38.07 -4.79
CA GLY A 89 -22.34 -36.73 -4.56
C GLY A 89 -21.07 -36.51 -5.38
N ARG A 90 -20.74 -35.23 -5.60
CA ARG A 90 -19.51 -34.78 -6.29
C ARG A 90 -18.78 -33.64 -5.58
N GLU A 91 -19.44 -32.95 -4.65
CA GLU A 91 -18.79 -31.88 -3.90
C GLU A 91 -17.83 -32.46 -2.86
N VAL A 92 -16.55 -32.23 -3.09
CA VAL A 92 -15.47 -32.58 -2.15
C VAL A 92 -15.45 -31.60 -0.98
N SER A 93 -15.67 -30.31 -1.24
CA SER A 93 -15.58 -29.27 -0.22
C SER A 93 -16.53 -28.11 -0.48
N LEU A 94 -16.77 -27.29 0.55
CA LEU A 94 -17.59 -26.08 0.44
C LEU A 94 -16.92 -24.94 -0.36
N SER A 95 -15.63 -25.08 -0.74
CA SER A 95 -15.00 -24.25 -1.77
C SER A 95 -15.08 -24.98 -3.11
N SER A 96 -15.94 -24.50 -4.01
CA SER A 96 -16.03 -24.96 -5.40
C SER A 96 -14.90 -24.37 -6.25
N GLY A 97 -14.31 -25.18 -7.12
CA GLY A 97 -13.34 -24.75 -8.14
C GLY A 97 -11.87 -24.92 -7.74
N SER A 98 -10.98 -24.61 -8.68
CA SER A 98 -9.55 -24.84 -8.56
C SER A 98 -8.80 -23.66 -7.96
N ASP A 99 -7.78 -23.94 -7.14
CA ASP A 99 -6.96 -22.92 -6.50
C ASP A 99 -5.54 -23.40 -6.17
N ASN A 100 -4.73 -22.52 -5.59
CA ASN A 100 -3.38 -22.81 -5.09
C ASN A 100 -3.18 -22.28 -3.65
N PHE A 101 -4.27 -22.21 -2.89
CA PHE A 101 -4.35 -21.59 -1.58
C PHE A 101 -4.23 -22.62 -0.45
N GLY A 102 -3.00 -22.79 0.02
CA GLY A 102 -2.62 -23.87 0.95
C GLY A 102 -2.45 -25.20 0.22
N ASP A 103 -2.50 -26.28 0.98
CA ASP A 103 -2.29 -27.66 0.54
C ASP A 103 -3.57 -28.51 0.58
N PHE A 104 -4.72 -27.88 0.85
CA PHE A 104 -6.02 -28.55 0.99
C PHE A 104 -6.37 -29.45 -0.20
N GLN A 105 -6.15 -28.99 -1.43
CA GLN A 105 -6.50 -29.73 -2.64
C GLN A 105 -5.66 -31.03 -2.73
N GLN A 106 -4.37 -30.95 -2.42
CA GLN A 106 -3.45 -32.09 -2.44
C GLN A 106 -3.75 -33.07 -1.28
N GLN A 107 -4.01 -32.56 -0.06
CA GLN A 107 -4.42 -33.40 1.06
C GLN A 107 -5.75 -34.11 0.80
N ALA A 108 -6.75 -33.39 0.30
CA ALA A 108 -8.08 -33.94 0.01
C ALA A 108 -7.99 -35.05 -1.04
N ALA A 109 -7.31 -34.81 -2.17
CA ALA A 109 -7.11 -35.83 -3.20
C ALA A 109 -6.37 -37.06 -2.66
N SER A 110 -5.29 -36.88 -1.87
CA SER A 110 -4.54 -38.00 -1.28
C SER A 110 -5.37 -38.85 -0.32
N ILE A 111 -6.27 -38.24 0.47
CA ILE A 111 -7.18 -38.97 1.38
C ILE A 111 -8.25 -39.72 0.58
N LEU A 112 -8.78 -39.10 -0.48
CA LEU A 112 -9.84 -39.67 -1.31
C LEU A 112 -9.32 -40.87 -2.12
N GLN A 113 -8.14 -40.75 -2.72
CA GLN A 113 -7.48 -41.84 -3.42
C GLN A 113 -7.23 -43.05 -2.51
N GLN A 114 -6.80 -42.83 -1.26
CA GLN A 114 -6.63 -43.91 -0.29
C GLN A 114 -7.95 -44.65 0.03
N HIS A 115 -9.08 -43.93 0.06
CA HIS A 115 -10.40 -44.52 0.30
C HIS A 115 -11.00 -45.19 -0.94
N GLU A 116 -10.69 -44.71 -2.13
CA GLU A 116 -10.99 -45.37 -3.42
C GLU A 116 -10.22 -46.69 -3.56
N GLU A 117 -8.88 -46.66 -3.45
CA GLU A 117 -8.01 -47.83 -3.60
C GLU A 117 -8.28 -48.93 -2.57
N SER A 118 -8.68 -48.56 -1.35
CA SER A 118 -9.01 -49.53 -0.29
C SER A 118 -10.48 -49.97 -0.27
N GLY A 119 -11.36 -49.29 -1.00
CA GLY A 119 -12.81 -49.50 -0.98
C GLY A 119 -13.47 -49.26 0.38
N GLN A 120 -12.76 -48.66 1.36
CA GLN A 120 -13.27 -48.48 2.72
C GLN A 120 -14.19 -47.27 2.82
N PRO A 121 -15.35 -47.37 3.51
CA PRO A 121 -16.27 -46.26 3.63
C PRO A 121 -15.64 -45.06 4.34
N PHE A 122 -15.69 -43.90 3.69
CA PHE A 122 -15.35 -42.62 4.29
C PHE A 122 -16.59 -41.95 4.89
N ARG A 123 -16.46 -40.70 5.33
CA ARG A 123 -17.59 -39.87 5.78
C ARG A 123 -18.01 -38.91 4.65
N CYS A 124 -19.30 -38.71 4.47
CA CYS A 124 -19.84 -37.47 3.93
C CYS A 124 -20.82 -36.85 4.93
N PHE A 125 -21.24 -35.63 4.64
CA PHE A 125 -22.26 -34.90 5.38
C PHE A 125 -23.38 -34.56 4.39
N VAL A 126 -24.60 -35.01 4.67
CA VAL A 126 -25.78 -34.88 3.79
C VAL A 126 -26.71 -33.82 4.34
N ASN A 127 -27.25 -32.98 3.45
CA ASN A 127 -28.28 -32.01 3.80
C ASN A 127 -29.62 -32.73 4.07
N PRO A 128 -30.15 -32.74 5.31
CA PRO A 128 -31.42 -33.42 5.60
C PRO A 128 -32.63 -32.77 4.93
N GLU A 129 -32.54 -31.50 4.50
CA GLU A 129 -33.62 -30.80 3.79
C GLU A 129 -33.64 -31.10 2.28
N ARG A 130 -32.49 -31.47 1.71
CA ARG A 130 -32.28 -31.81 0.29
C ARG A 130 -31.21 -32.91 0.17
N PRO A 131 -31.58 -34.20 0.37
CA PRO A 131 -30.60 -35.30 0.46
C PRO A 131 -29.73 -35.55 -0.77
N GLU A 132 -30.02 -34.91 -1.91
CA GLU A 132 -29.13 -34.83 -3.06
C GLU A 132 -27.89 -33.93 -2.85
N GLU A 133 -27.92 -32.99 -1.91
CA GLU A 133 -26.78 -32.17 -1.51
C GLU A 133 -25.97 -32.87 -0.41
N ALA A 134 -24.72 -33.21 -0.71
CA ALA A 134 -23.76 -33.70 0.26
C ALA A 134 -22.37 -33.12 0.01
N VAL A 135 -21.53 -33.09 1.06
CA VAL A 135 -20.12 -32.69 0.96
C VAL A 135 -19.23 -33.65 1.77
N ILE A 136 -18.01 -33.88 1.32
CA ILE A 136 -17.03 -34.72 2.04
C ILE A 136 -16.39 -33.93 3.19
N PHE A 137 -15.81 -32.77 2.87
CA PHE A 137 -15.17 -31.85 3.81
C PHE A 137 -16.05 -30.61 4.01
N ARG A 138 -16.85 -30.65 5.09
CA ARG A 138 -17.68 -29.50 5.53
C ARG A 138 -16.90 -28.47 6.37
N GLU A 139 -15.65 -28.77 6.67
CA GLU A 139 -14.76 -27.90 7.44
C GLU A 139 -14.41 -26.66 6.61
N GLY A 140 -14.74 -25.47 7.11
CA GLY A 140 -14.47 -24.22 6.39
C GLY A 140 -12.97 -23.98 6.25
N ARG A 141 -12.49 -23.72 5.02
CA ARG A 141 -11.11 -23.33 4.74
C ARG A 141 -10.83 -21.91 5.25
N TRP A 142 -10.71 -21.75 6.57
CA TRP A 142 -10.69 -20.45 7.25
C TRP A 142 -9.64 -19.48 6.73
N THR A 143 -8.43 -19.94 6.40
CA THR A 143 -7.37 -19.08 5.85
C THR A 143 -7.77 -18.50 4.49
N LEU A 144 -8.41 -19.30 3.62
CA LEU A 144 -8.96 -18.85 2.34
C LEU A 144 -10.15 -17.91 2.55
N LEU A 145 -11.06 -18.23 3.47
CA LEU A 145 -12.20 -17.37 3.82
C LEU A 145 -11.74 -16.01 4.37
N LEU A 146 -10.75 -15.97 5.26
CA LEU A 146 -10.21 -14.74 5.81
C LEU A 146 -9.53 -13.89 4.72
N PHE A 147 -8.77 -14.51 3.81
CA PHE A 147 -8.19 -13.83 2.65
C PHE A 147 -9.27 -13.29 1.69
N LEU A 148 -10.26 -14.10 1.33
CA LEU A 148 -11.36 -13.67 0.45
C LEU A 148 -12.24 -12.60 1.08
N SER A 149 -12.39 -12.58 2.41
CA SER A 149 -13.16 -11.56 3.15
C SER A 149 -12.60 -10.13 2.98
N LEU A 150 -11.31 -10.00 2.63
CA LEU A 150 -10.68 -8.70 2.42
C LEU A 150 -11.32 -7.94 1.26
N PHE A 151 -11.67 -8.61 0.17
CA PHE A 151 -12.20 -7.98 -1.04
C PHE A 151 -13.58 -7.32 -0.85
N PRO A 152 -14.64 -8.03 -0.37
CA PRO A 152 -15.98 -7.43 -0.23
C PRO A 152 -16.08 -6.38 0.89
N VAL A 153 -15.10 -6.29 1.80
CA VAL A 153 -15.07 -5.25 2.83
C VAL A 153 -14.17 -4.09 2.40
N ALA A 154 -12.92 -4.36 2.01
CA ALA A 154 -11.95 -3.31 1.72
C ALA A 154 -12.23 -2.56 0.41
N PHE A 155 -12.75 -3.21 -0.63
CA PHE A 155 -13.00 -2.56 -1.92
C PHE A 155 -14.21 -1.60 -1.87
N PRO A 156 -15.38 -1.97 -1.29
CA PRO A 156 -16.50 -1.03 -1.17
C PRO A 156 -16.24 0.11 -0.17
N LEU A 157 -15.43 -0.12 0.87
CA LEU A 157 -14.99 0.98 1.76
C LEU A 157 -14.08 1.97 1.04
N ALA A 158 -13.09 1.49 0.27
CA ALA A 158 -12.21 2.36 -0.51
C ALA A 158 -12.98 3.09 -1.63
N GLY A 159 -13.79 2.36 -2.40
CA GLY A 159 -14.60 2.93 -3.48
C GLY A 159 -15.64 3.92 -2.98
N GLY A 160 -16.34 3.60 -1.89
CA GLY A 160 -17.30 4.48 -1.23
C GLY A 160 -16.66 5.76 -0.70
N PHE A 161 -15.44 5.70 -0.17
CA PHE A 161 -14.70 6.89 0.22
C PHE A 161 -14.37 7.79 -0.96
N VAL A 162 -13.77 7.25 -2.02
CA VAL A 162 -13.35 8.01 -3.20
C VAL A 162 -14.58 8.62 -3.90
N MET A 163 -15.67 7.86 -4.01
CA MET A 163 -16.96 8.35 -4.48
C MET A 163 -17.53 9.46 -3.57
N SER A 164 -17.40 9.34 -2.24
CA SER A 164 -17.87 10.37 -1.29
C SER A 164 -17.08 11.69 -1.40
N MET A 165 -15.79 11.63 -1.72
CA MET A 165 -14.98 12.82 -2.00
C MET A 165 -15.48 13.49 -3.28
N GLY A 166 -15.63 12.74 -4.37
CA GLY A 166 -16.16 13.27 -5.64
C GLY A 166 -17.59 13.83 -5.50
N LEU A 167 -18.46 13.19 -4.73
CA LEU A 167 -19.82 13.72 -4.44
C LEU A 167 -19.79 15.01 -3.61
N SER A 168 -18.87 15.09 -2.64
CA SER A 168 -18.61 16.30 -1.86
C SER A 168 -18.08 17.44 -2.73
N GLU A 169 -17.23 17.14 -3.72
CA GLU A 169 -16.76 18.09 -4.73
C GLU A 169 -17.89 18.57 -5.65
N ARG A 170 -18.71 17.67 -6.23
CA ARG A 170 -19.90 18.09 -7.03
C ARG A 170 -20.82 19.00 -6.25
N ARG A 171 -21.08 18.67 -4.98
CA ARG A 171 -21.93 19.45 -4.09
C ARG A 171 -21.34 20.84 -3.85
N GLN A 172 -20.06 20.93 -3.46
CA GLN A 172 -19.39 22.22 -3.27
C GLN A 172 -19.30 23.04 -4.55
N LYS A 173 -19.09 22.41 -5.71
CA LYS A 173 -19.12 23.07 -7.02
C LYS A 173 -20.51 23.66 -7.30
N LYS A 174 -21.57 22.88 -7.15
CA LYS A 174 -22.96 23.36 -7.33
C LYS A 174 -23.34 24.48 -6.34
N GLU A 175 -22.91 24.39 -5.09
CA GLU A 175 -23.11 25.44 -4.09
C GLU A 175 -22.35 26.73 -4.46
N ARG A 176 -21.13 26.63 -5.02
CA ARG A 176 -20.36 27.78 -5.55
C ARG A 176 -21.00 28.41 -6.78
N GLU A 177 -21.46 27.63 -7.76
CA GLU A 177 -22.14 28.19 -8.96
C GLU A 177 -23.45 28.91 -8.59
N LEU A 178 -24.18 28.38 -7.60
CA LEU A 178 -25.36 29.04 -7.06
C LEU A 178 -25.00 30.36 -6.36
N ALA A 179 -23.92 30.38 -5.57
CA ALA A 179 -23.44 31.59 -4.93
C ALA A 179 -22.84 32.61 -5.92
N LYS A 180 -22.21 32.16 -7.02
CA LYS A 180 -21.71 33.02 -8.12
C LYS A 180 -22.85 33.68 -8.89
N SER A 181 -23.95 32.96 -9.14
CA SER A 181 -25.15 33.54 -9.76
C SER A 181 -25.97 34.43 -8.82
N GLN A 182 -25.91 34.22 -7.50
CA GLN A 182 -26.57 35.09 -6.51
C GLN A 182 -25.79 36.37 -6.18
N HIS A 183 -24.45 36.33 -6.24
CA HIS A 183 -23.59 37.44 -5.81
C HIS A 183 -22.43 37.71 -6.79
N PRO A 184 -22.68 38.14 -8.05
CA PRO A 184 -21.63 38.30 -9.07
C PRO A 184 -20.51 39.28 -8.67
N GLU A 185 -20.86 40.38 -7.99
CA GLU A 185 -19.93 41.46 -7.61
C GLU A 185 -19.16 41.16 -6.30
N ALA A 186 -19.44 40.03 -5.64
CA ALA A 186 -18.86 39.69 -4.33
C ALA A 186 -18.23 38.28 -4.32
N PRO A 187 -17.07 38.07 -4.96
CA PRO A 187 -16.42 36.75 -5.05
C PRO A 187 -16.10 36.09 -3.70
N TRP A 188 -15.89 36.87 -2.64
CA TRP A 188 -15.75 36.34 -1.28
C TRP A 188 -17.03 35.70 -0.74
N ARG A 189 -18.20 35.91 -1.35
CA ARG A 189 -19.43 35.19 -0.99
C ARG A 189 -19.63 33.88 -1.76
N TRP A 190 -18.83 33.61 -2.79
CA TRP A 190 -18.94 32.35 -3.55
C TRP A 190 -18.45 31.14 -2.75
N GLN A 191 -17.60 31.34 -1.74
CA GLN A 191 -17.11 30.28 -0.87
C GLN A 191 -18.03 30.07 0.33
N THR A 192 -18.60 28.87 0.48
CA THR A 192 -19.50 28.50 1.61
C THR A 192 -18.90 28.75 3.00
N ARG A 193 -17.56 28.74 3.13
CA ARG A 193 -16.83 29.01 4.39
C ARG A 193 -16.84 30.48 4.82
N TRP A 194 -17.09 31.38 3.88
CA TRP A 194 -17.12 32.83 4.06
C TRP A 194 -18.57 33.38 4.12
N GLN A 195 -19.57 32.48 4.13
CA GLN A 195 -20.99 32.79 4.35
C GLN A 195 -21.39 32.63 5.82
N ASP A 196 -20.71 31.76 6.58
CA ASP A 196 -20.79 31.71 8.05
C ASP A 196 -20.15 32.98 8.65
N GLU A 197 -20.78 33.59 9.66
CA GLU A 197 -20.20 34.70 10.44
C GLU A 197 -18.85 34.32 11.09
N TRP A 198 -18.68 33.04 11.46
CA TRP A 198 -17.49 32.50 12.09
C TRP A 198 -16.78 31.50 11.16
N ILE A 199 -15.70 31.97 10.53
CA ILE A 199 -14.92 31.22 9.55
C ILE A 199 -14.27 30.02 10.24
N ARG A 200 -14.55 28.84 9.70
CA ARG A 200 -14.00 27.55 10.16
C ARG A 200 -12.71 27.23 9.40
N PRO A 201 -11.71 26.60 10.03
CA PRO A 201 -10.39 26.48 9.43
C PRO A 201 -10.30 25.47 8.28
N LYS A 202 -9.50 25.83 7.28
CA LYS A 202 -9.19 25.12 6.03
C LYS A 202 -8.83 23.65 6.25
N ASN A 203 -8.05 23.37 7.29
CA ASN A 203 -7.53 22.04 7.61
C ASN A 203 -8.43 21.19 8.53
N ALA A 204 -9.62 21.67 8.92
CA ALA A 204 -10.52 20.97 9.84
C ALA A 204 -10.96 19.57 9.37
N GLY A 205 -11.21 19.38 8.07
CA GLY A 205 -11.86 18.17 7.54
C GLY A 205 -10.97 16.90 7.51
N PHE A 206 -9.65 17.05 7.49
CA PHE A 206 -8.72 15.98 7.10
C PHE A 206 -8.67 14.78 8.07
N PHE A 207 -9.16 14.93 9.31
CA PHE A 207 -9.17 13.83 10.29
C PHE A 207 -10.05 12.65 9.88
N LYS A 208 -11.13 12.87 9.14
CA LYS A 208 -12.03 11.79 8.69
C LYS A 208 -11.31 10.81 7.76
N GLY A 209 -10.50 11.33 6.84
CA GLY A 209 -9.64 10.52 5.98
C GLY A 209 -8.64 9.69 6.80
N TRP A 210 -7.97 10.29 7.79
CA TRP A 210 -7.01 9.57 8.64
C TRP A 210 -7.65 8.46 9.48
N LEU A 211 -8.82 8.70 10.07
CA LEU A 211 -9.57 7.67 10.81
C LEU A 211 -9.98 6.53 9.89
N MET A 212 -10.46 6.84 8.69
CA MET A 212 -10.92 5.82 7.75
C MET A 212 -9.77 5.04 7.10
N VAL A 213 -8.62 5.67 6.83
CA VAL A 213 -7.39 4.97 6.41
C VAL A 213 -6.89 4.03 7.50
N ALA A 214 -6.98 4.42 8.79
CA ALA A 214 -6.66 3.54 9.91
C ALA A 214 -7.59 2.31 9.93
N ILE A 215 -8.90 2.52 9.80
CA ILE A 215 -9.92 1.45 9.74
C ILE A 215 -9.67 0.53 8.53
N TRP A 216 -9.48 1.09 7.33
CA TRP A 216 -9.24 0.32 6.10
C TRP A 216 -7.98 -0.54 6.18
N LEU A 217 -6.86 0.01 6.65
CA LEU A 217 -5.64 -0.77 6.88
C LEU A 217 -5.84 -1.84 7.97
N THR A 218 -6.64 -1.58 9.00
CA THR A 218 -6.95 -2.58 10.04
C THR A 218 -7.78 -3.73 9.48
N ILE A 219 -8.70 -3.46 8.55
CA ILE A 219 -9.49 -4.48 7.86
C ILE A 219 -8.63 -5.30 6.90
N VAL A 220 -7.73 -4.66 6.14
CA VAL A 220 -6.83 -5.34 5.19
C VAL A 220 -5.77 -6.20 5.90
N TRP A 221 -5.12 -5.66 6.94
CA TRP A 221 -4.00 -6.33 7.61
C TRP A 221 -4.42 -7.14 8.85
N GLY A 222 -5.55 -6.82 9.48
CA GLY A 222 -6.01 -7.48 10.71
C GLY A 222 -6.16 -9.00 10.59
N PRO A 223 -6.81 -9.54 9.54
CA PRO A 223 -6.91 -10.98 9.34
C PRO A 223 -5.56 -11.67 9.10
N ILE A 224 -4.61 -10.99 8.44
CA ILE A 224 -3.25 -11.50 8.22
C ILE A 224 -2.50 -11.55 9.57
N ILE A 225 -2.56 -10.48 10.35
CA ILE A 225 -1.97 -10.40 11.69
C ILE A 225 -2.57 -11.48 12.61
N TYR A 226 -3.90 -11.63 12.61
CA TYR A 226 -4.61 -12.67 13.36
C TYR A 226 -4.16 -14.07 12.96
N ALA A 227 -4.07 -14.36 11.64
CA ALA A 227 -3.60 -15.64 11.14
C ALA A 227 -2.15 -15.93 11.58
N THR A 228 -1.24 -14.95 11.55
CA THR A 228 0.14 -15.14 12.06
C THR A 228 0.24 -15.29 13.58
N LEU A 229 -0.73 -14.79 14.35
CA LEU A 229 -0.70 -14.84 15.82
C LEU A 229 -1.38 -16.08 16.41
N ILE A 230 -2.29 -16.73 15.65
CA ILE A 230 -3.18 -17.80 16.16
C ILE A 230 -3.19 -19.04 15.24
N GLY A 231 -2.76 -18.93 13.98
CA GLY A 231 -2.83 -19.98 12.97
C GLY A 231 -1.53 -20.74 12.69
N GLY A 232 -0.54 -20.65 13.58
CA GLY A 232 0.73 -21.38 13.45
C GLY A 232 1.36 -21.70 14.79
N ASP A 233 2.17 -22.76 14.83
CA ASP A 233 2.92 -23.24 15.99
C ASP A 233 4.12 -22.30 16.27
N GLY A 234 3.78 -21.08 16.71
CA GLY A 234 4.62 -19.89 16.54
C GLY A 234 5.83 -19.78 17.45
N GLU A 235 6.91 -20.50 17.13
CA GLU A 235 8.26 -20.05 17.47
C GLU A 235 8.51 -18.68 16.79
N LEU A 236 8.87 -17.67 17.58
CA LEU A 236 9.00 -16.27 17.14
C LEU A 236 10.25 -16.01 16.26
N GLU A 237 10.84 -17.05 15.66
CA GLU A 237 12.03 -16.95 14.81
C GLU A 237 11.69 -16.75 13.32
N ASP A 238 10.49 -17.11 12.86
CA ASP A 238 10.17 -16.98 11.44
C ASP A 238 10.10 -15.52 10.95
N THR A 239 10.77 -15.26 9.83
CA THR A 239 10.92 -13.96 9.21
C THR A 239 9.59 -13.40 8.70
N PHE A 240 8.61 -14.26 8.33
CA PHE A 240 7.28 -13.78 7.92
C PHE A 240 6.54 -13.10 9.08
N SER A 241 6.57 -13.68 10.27
CA SER A 241 6.03 -13.09 11.50
C SER A 241 6.70 -11.74 11.83
N TRP A 242 8.03 -11.63 11.64
CA TRP A 242 8.73 -10.35 11.76
C TRP A 242 8.32 -9.32 10.71
N VAL A 243 8.10 -9.72 9.45
CA VAL A 243 7.61 -8.81 8.39
C VAL A 243 6.21 -8.30 8.72
N VAL A 244 5.28 -9.17 9.15
CA VAL A 244 3.94 -8.76 9.57
C VAL A 244 4.00 -7.85 10.81
N LEU A 245 4.84 -8.16 11.81
CA LEU A 245 5.05 -7.32 12.98
C LEU A 245 5.59 -5.92 12.60
N ILE A 246 6.58 -5.85 11.72
CA ILE A 246 7.14 -4.59 11.19
C ILE A 246 6.07 -3.77 10.48
N LEU A 247 5.15 -4.41 9.74
CA LEU A 247 4.04 -3.75 9.06
C LEU A 247 2.91 -3.30 10.02
N THR A 248 2.81 -3.86 11.23
CA THR A 248 1.93 -3.31 12.28
C THR A 248 2.42 -1.97 12.83
N VAL A 249 3.73 -1.68 12.77
CA VAL A 249 4.29 -0.44 13.35
C VAL A 249 3.75 0.81 12.63
N PRO A 250 3.75 0.91 11.27
CA PRO A 250 3.02 1.93 10.55
C PRO A 250 1.54 2.04 10.94
N LEU A 251 0.84 0.91 11.10
CA LEU A 251 -0.58 0.90 11.48
C LEU A 251 -0.81 1.53 12.87
N LEU A 252 0.07 1.25 13.84
CA LEU A 252 0.05 1.88 15.16
C LEU A 252 0.33 3.39 15.08
N PHE A 253 1.26 3.84 14.23
CA PHE A 253 1.48 5.27 13.99
C PHE A 253 0.26 5.96 13.36
N ILE A 254 -0.41 5.31 12.41
CA ILE A 254 -1.61 5.81 11.73
C ILE A 254 -2.80 5.90 12.71
N TRP A 255 -3.05 4.87 13.53
CA TRP A 255 -4.04 4.93 14.61
C TRP A 255 -3.73 6.02 15.64
N ARG A 256 -2.47 6.14 16.05
CA ARG A 256 -2.01 7.19 16.98
C ARG A 256 -2.22 8.60 16.40
N ALA A 257 -2.11 8.77 15.08
CA ALA A 257 -2.44 10.03 14.40
C ALA A 257 -3.97 10.26 14.31
N ALA A 258 -4.75 9.23 13.97
CA ALA A 258 -6.21 9.31 13.87
C ALA A 258 -6.87 9.62 15.22
N ILE A 259 -6.56 8.86 16.27
CA ILE A 259 -7.09 9.05 17.64
C ILE A 259 -6.78 10.46 18.14
N ARG A 260 -5.54 10.96 17.93
CA ARG A 260 -5.16 12.32 18.31
C ARG A 260 -6.04 13.36 17.63
N ARG A 261 -6.24 13.29 16.31
CA ARG A 261 -7.09 14.28 15.61
C ARG A 261 -8.57 14.18 16.01
N VAL A 262 -9.06 13.00 16.42
CA VAL A 262 -10.40 12.86 17.02
C VAL A 262 -10.47 13.53 18.41
N LEU A 263 -9.40 13.44 19.22
CA LEU A 263 -9.32 14.15 20.50
C LEU A 263 -9.19 15.68 20.31
N ASP A 264 -8.39 16.14 19.35
CA ASP A 264 -8.26 17.56 18.99
C ASP A 264 -9.62 18.15 18.55
N GLN A 265 -10.40 17.39 17.77
CA GLN A 265 -11.78 17.75 17.39
C GLN A 265 -12.73 17.77 18.60
N ARG A 266 -12.63 16.83 19.55
CA ARG A 266 -13.45 16.82 20.78
C ARG A 266 -13.19 18.00 21.72
N GLN A 267 -12.00 18.61 21.66
CA GLN A 267 -11.65 19.87 22.33
C GLN A 267 -12.19 21.11 21.57
N GLY A 268 -12.63 20.94 20.32
CA GLY A 268 -13.01 22.02 19.42
C GLY A 268 -11.81 22.62 18.68
N LEU A 269 -12.06 23.11 17.46
CA LEU A 269 -11.13 23.96 16.73
C LEU A 269 -11.48 25.43 16.96
N PRO A 270 -10.50 26.34 16.99
CA PRO A 270 -10.78 27.77 17.03
C PRO A 270 -11.45 28.22 15.73
N GLN A 271 -12.22 29.30 15.82
CA GLN A 271 -12.89 29.96 14.69
C GLN A 271 -12.46 31.42 14.68
N ILE A 272 -12.52 32.08 13.52
CA ILE A 272 -12.24 33.51 13.42
C ILE A 272 -13.45 34.27 12.88
N HIS A 273 -13.64 35.48 13.39
CA HIS A 273 -14.44 36.52 12.78
C HIS A 273 -13.50 37.64 12.32
N VAL A 274 -13.78 38.26 11.17
CA VAL A 274 -12.86 39.17 10.48
C VAL A 274 -13.62 40.39 9.98
N GLN A 275 -13.12 41.59 10.26
CA GLN A 275 -13.66 42.86 9.77
C GLN A 275 -12.53 43.79 9.31
N PRO A 276 -12.68 44.55 8.19
CA PRO A 276 -13.78 44.48 7.22
C PRO A 276 -13.80 43.16 6.43
N MET A 277 -14.90 42.92 5.69
CA MET A 277 -15.15 41.72 4.90
C MET A 277 -15.71 42.13 3.52
N PRO A 278 -14.92 42.14 2.44
CA PRO A 278 -13.55 41.63 2.33
C PRO A 278 -12.53 42.59 2.94
N ALA A 279 -11.28 42.13 3.03
CA ALA A 279 -10.12 42.96 3.29
C ALA A 279 -9.52 43.50 1.98
N SER A 280 -8.74 44.57 2.09
CA SER A 280 -7.95 45.15 0.98
C SER A 280 -6.51 45.38 1.43
N PRO A 281 -5.51 45.29 0.52
CA PRO A 281 -4.15 45.73 0.81
C PRO A 281 -4.14 47.19 1.31
N GLY A 282 -3.27 47.51 2.27
CA GLY A 282 -3.21 48.83 2.90
C GLY A 282 -4.23 49.08 4.03
N ALA A 283 -5.19 48.17 4.27
CA ALA A 283 -6.20 48.33 5.31
C ALA A 283 -5.80 47.64 6.64
N SER A 284 -6.24 48.21 7.76
CA SER A 284 -6.17 47.57 9.08
C SER A 284 -7.30 46.55 9.26
N LEU A 285 -6.94 45.32 9.62
CA LEU A 285 -7.83 44.17 9.77
C LEU A 285 -8.01 43.81 11.24
N ASP A 286 -9.25 43.88 11.74
CA ASP A 286 -9.61 43.41 13.08
C ASP A 286 -10.08 41.95 13.01
N ILE A 287 -9.38 41.05 13.72
CA ILE A 287 -9.68 39.61 13.79
C ILE A 287 -10.05 39.24 15.22
N GLN A 288 -11.20 38.62 15.42
CA GLN A 288 -11.59 38.01 16.70
C GLN A 288 -11.41 36.49 16.63
N VAL A 289 -10.53 35.94 17.45
CA VAL A 289 -10.30 34.48 17.54
C VAL A 289 -11.15 33.89 18.67
N ALA A 290 -12.16 33.09 18.32
CA ALA A 290 -12.95 32.33 19.29
C ALA A 290 -12.26 31.03 19.70
N ILE A 291 -12.04 30.86 21.00
CA ILE A 291 -11.36 29.75 21.65
C ILE A 291 -12.42 28.87 22.35
N PRO A 292 -12.59 27.59 21.95
CA PRO A 292 -13.59 26.71 22.56
C PRO A 292 -13.32 26.43 24.05
N PRO A 293 -14.35 26.34 24.91
CA PRO A 293 -14.21 26.25 26.37
C PRO A 293 -13.60 24.92 26.84
N ARG A 294 -13.52 23.92 25.95
CA ARG A 294 -12.87 22.63 26.21
C ARG A 294 -11.35 22.65 25.99
N ARG A 295 -10.78 23.72 25.45
CA ARG A 295 -9.32 23.90 25.35
C ARG A 295 -8.84 24.69 26.57
N SER A 296 -8.16 24.03 27.50
CA SER A 296 -7.54 24.70 28.65
C SER A 296 -6.33 25.52 28.22
N VAL A 297 -6.37 26.83 28.42
CA VAL A 297 -5.28 27.78 28.10
C VAL A 297 -4.92 28.56 29.36
N SER A 298 -3.63 28.86 29.55
CA SER A 298 -3.14 29.68 30.67
C SER A 298 -3.18 31.16 30.32
N MET A 299 -3.42 32.03 31.29
CA MET A 299 -3.24 33.49 31.12
C MET A 299 -1.77 33.91 30.87
N ARG A 300 -0.82 32.99 31.08
CA ARG A 300 0.62 33.17 30.76
C ARG A 300 1.03 32.59 29.40
N ASP A 301 0.09 31.97 28.69
CA ASP A 301 0.35 31.48 27.33
C ASP A 301 0.20 32.65 26.33
N HIS A 302 0.78 32.48 25.14
CA HIS A 302 0.57 33.41 24.02
C HIS A 302 -0.05 32.70 22.80
N LEU A 303 -0.88 33.46 22.07
CA LEU A 303 -1.37 33.11 20.74
C LEU A 303 -0.45 33.74 19.72
N HIS A 304 0.10 32.94 18.80
CA HIS A 304 0.84 33.45 17.65
C HIS A 304 -0.06 33.36 16.41
N ALA A 305 -0.35 34.50 15.80
CA ALA A 305 -1.10 34.64 14.57
C ALA A 305 -0.15 35.11 13.46
N GLU A 306 0.11 34.23 12.49
CA GLU A 306 0.94 34.53 11.33
C GLU A 306 0.05 34.74 10.10
N VAL A 307 0.00 35.94 9.54
CA VAL A 307 -0.63 36.17 8.22
C VAL A 307 0.41 35.94 7.15
N ARG A 308 0.03 35.29 6.05
CA ARG A 308 0.88 35.08 4.87
C ARG A 308 0.17 35.50 3.59
N CYS A 309 0.90 36.15 2.69
CA CYS A 309 0.56 36.25 1.27
C CYS A 309 1.34 35.17 0.50
N VAL A 310 0.64 34.25 -0.16
CA VAL A 310 1.22 33.12 -0.89
C VAL A 310 0.90 33.22 -2.37
N LYS A 311 1.94 33.31 -3.20
CA LYS A 311 1.85 33.18 -4.65
C LYS A 311 1.84 31.70 -5.03
N GLN A 312 0.79 31.27 -5.71
CA GLN A 312 0.69 29.98 -6.37
C GLN A 312 0.91 30.18 -7.87
N VAL A 313 2.01 29.64 -8.41
CA VAL A 313 2.30 29.66 -9.86
C VAL A 313 1.96 28.28 -10.42
N THR A 314 0.89 28.20 -11.21
CA THR A 314 0.48 26.95 -11.87
C THR A 314 1.03 26.88 -13.28
N THR A 315 2.16 26.20 -13.42
CA THR A 315 2.81 25.98 -14.71
C THR A 315 2.19 24.80 -15.44
N HIS A 316 1.74 25.02 -16.68
CA HIS A 316 1.27 23.98 -17.58
C HIS A 316 2.34 23.66 -18.63
N SER A 317 2.85 22.43 -18.64
CA SER A 317 3.86 21.97 -19.60
C SER A 317 3.41 20.66 -20.25
N GLY A 318 2.95 20.74 -21.49
CA GLY A 318 2.39 19.61 -22.23
C GLY A 318 1.14 19.04 -21.57
N LYS A 319 1.28 17.88 -20.90
CA LYS A 319 0.21 17.21 -20.13
C LYS A 319 0.38 17.33 -18.60
N SER A 320 1.39 18.06 -18.14
CA SER A 320 1.71 18.18 -16.71
C SER A 320 1.32 19.57 -16.20
N THR A 321 0.57 19.59 -15.09
CA THR A 321 0.22 20.82 -14.36
C THR A 321 0.95 20.80 -13.02
N THR A 322 1.84 21.77 -12.80
CA THR A 322 2.67 21.87 -11.59
C THR A 322 2.45 23.22 -10.92
N THR A 323 1.82 23.21 -9.75
CA THR A 323 1.66 24.39 -8.89
C THR A 323 2.85 24.50 -7.92
N ARG A 324 3.63 25.58 -8.01
CA ARG A 324 4.67 25.97 -7.04
C ARG A 324 4.09 27.01 -6.09
N GLU A 325 4.30 26.85 -4.79
CA GLU A 325 3.95 27.86 -3.79
C GLU A 325 5.19 28.68 -3.37
N GLU A 326 5.01 29.99 -3.22
CA GLU A 326 6.04 30.96 -2.82
C GLU A 326 5.41 31.93 -1.81
N THR A 327 6.01 32.10 -0.63
CA THR A 327 5.50 33.06 0.37
C THR A 327 6.13 34.43 0.08
N LEU A 328 5.34 35.37 -0.44
CA LEU A 328 5.79 36.73 -0.76
C LEU A 328 5.98 37.57 0.50
N TRP A 329 5.10 37.38 1.49
CA TRP A 329 5.13 38.13 2.73
C TRP A 329 4.57 37.32 3.89
N SER A 330 5.06 37.61 5.10
CA SER A 330 4.49 37.12 6.33
C SER A 330 4.77 38.06 7.50
N ASP A 331 3.74 38.38 8.28
CA ASP A 331 3.87 39.01 9.60
C ASP A 331 3.35 38.08 10.71
N THR A 332 3.91 38.19 11.91
CA THR A 332 3.61 37.31 13.06
C THR A 332 3.34 38.11 14.33
N ILE A 333 2.06 38.26 14.63
CA ILE A 333 1.58 38.94 15.83
C ILE A 333 1.43 37.94 16.97
N SER A 334 1.83 38.36 18.18
CA SER A 334 1.79 37.55 19.39
C SER A 334 0.95 38.23 20.46
N ALA A 335 -0.24 37.71 20.74
CA ALA A 335 -1.18 38.25 21.72
C ALA A 335 -1.20 37.37 23.00
N SER A 336 -1.49 37.98 24.16
CA SER A 336 -1.56 37.26 25.43
C SER A 336 -2.98 36.78 25.71
N PHE A 337 -3.15 35.59 26.29
CA PHE A 337 -4.48 35.15 26.73
C PHE A 337 -4.94 35.83 28.04
N SER A 338 -4.17 36.78 28.60
CA SER A 338 -4.69 37.78 29.55
C SER A 338 -5.72 38.69 28.91
N ASP A 339 -5.61 38.94 27.60
CA ASP A 339 -6.36 39.98 26.89
C ASP A 339 -7.64 39.41 26.25
N ALA A 340 -7.95 38.15 26.56
CA ALA A 340 -9.11 37.42 26.03
C ALA A 340 -10.38 37.70 26.85
N VAL A 341 -11.41 38.20 26.18
CA VAL A 341 -12.76 38.37 26.74
C VAL A 341 -13.38 37.00 26.96
N ARG A 342 -13.88 36.73 28.17
CA ARG A 342 -14.58 35.47 28.50
C ARG A 342 -16.06 35.56 28.18
N GLU A 343 -16.63 34.46 27.69
CA GLU A 343 -18.04 34.35 27.30
C GLU A 343 -18.58 32.96 27.64
N ASP A 344 -19.91 32.81 27.75
CA ASP A 344 -20.59 31.54 28.04
C ASP A 344 -20.22 30.39 27.08
N ARG A 345 -19.75 30.74 25.88
CA ARG A 345 -19.37 29.81 24.80
C ARG A 345 -17.86 29.71 24.57
N GLY A 346 -17.02 30.29 25.43
CA GLY A 346 -15.55 30.18 25.33
C GLY A 346 -14.79 31.43 25.74
N SER A 347 -13.84 31.85 24.92
CA SER A 347 -13.18 33.15 25.06
C SER A 347 -12.85 33.73 23.68
N ARG A 348 -12.99 35.04 23.50
CA ARG A 348 -12.62 35.77 22.29
C ARG A 348 -11.33 36.55 22.53
N LEU A 349 -10.33 36.35 21.69
CA LEU A 349 -9.10 37.17 21.68
C LEU A 349 -9.13 38.12 20.47
N PRO A 350 -9.18 39.44 20.66
CA PRO A 350 -9.04 40.40 19.57
C PRO A 350 -7.58 40.50 19.12
N LEU A 351 -7.38 40.65 17.82
CA LEU A 351 -6.12 40.91 17.15
C LEU A 351 -6.36 42.03 16.12
N ARG A 352 -5.38 42.90 15.91
CA ARG A 352 -5.38 43.89 14.83
C ARG A 352 -4.13 43.73 14.00
N ILE A 353 -4.27 43.72 12.68
CA ILE A 353 -3.18 43.45 11.72
C ILE A 353 -3.26 44.47 10.60
N ASP A 354 -2.20 45.24 10.36
CA ASP A 354 -2.18 46.22 9.27
C ASP A 354 -1.58 45.57 8.02
N LEU A 355 -2.36 45.45 6.94
CA LEU A 355 -1.92 44.81 5.70
C LEU A 355 -1.08 45.78 4.86
N PRO A 356 0.12 45.41 4.37
CA PRO A 356 0.90 46.27 3.49
C PRO A 356 0.14 46.60 2.18
N ALA A 357 0.28 47.83 1.70
CA ALA A 357 -0.36 48.29 0.46
C ALA A 357 0.33 47.75 -0.81
N GLU A 358 1.61 47.37 -0.71
CA GLU A 358 2.45 46.93 -1.84
C GLU A 358 2.23 45.47 -2.27
N LEU A 359 1.30 44.75 -1.63
CA LEU A 359 1.12 43.31 -1.83
C LEU A 359 -0.11 42.98 -2.70
N PRO A 360 0.03 42.03 -3.64
CA PRO A 360 -1.07 41.60 -4.48
C PRO A 360 -2.13 40.87 -3.67
N ALA A 361 -3.37 40.94 -4.14
CA ALA A 361 -4.50 40.28 -3.50
C ALA A 361 -5.14 39.22 -4.39
N SER A 362 -6.16 38.55 -3.87
CA SER A 362 -6.77 37.43 -4.56
C SER A 362 -7.52 37.90 -5.82
N PRO A 363 -7.24 37.29 -7.00
CA PRO A 363 -7.92 37.64 -8.25
C PRO A 363 -9.41 37.29 -8.17
N LEU A 364 -10.25 38.07 -8.86
CA LEU A 364 -11.71 37.90 -8.80
C LEU A 364 -12.19 36.59 -9.44
N ASP A 365 -11.53 36.11 -10.49
CA ASP A 365 -11.85 34.84 -11.12
C ASP A 365 -10.89 33.71 -10.71
N SER A 366 -11.47 32.52 -10.54
CA SER A 366 -10.76 31.29 -10.19
C SER A 366 -10.04 30.65 -11.38
N GLU A 367 -10.28 31.12 -12.60
CA GLU A 367 -9.45 30.86 -13.77
C GLU A 367 -8.42 32.01 -13.83
N GLY A 368 -7.15 31.67 -13.59
CA GLY A 368 -6.11 32.67 -13.35
C GLY A 368 -5.84 33.59 -14.55
N GLY A 369 -5.24 34.76 -14.27
CA GLY A 369 -4.75 35.67 -15.30
C GLY A 369 -3.72 35.02 -16.24
N SER A 370 -3.29 35.74 -17.28
CA SER A 370 -2.60 35.23 -18.49
C SER A 370 -1.36 34.34 -18.30
N HIS A 371 -0.85 34.16 -17.08
CA HIS A 371 0.31 33.32 -16.73
C HIS A 371 0.03 32.22 -15.69
N GLY A 372 -1.23 32.00 -15.30
CA GLY A 372 -1.59 30.93 -14.34
C GLY A 372 -1.15 31.21 -12.89
N GLU A 373 -0.93 32.47 -12.56
CA GLU A 373 -0.55 32.93 -11.21
C GLU A 373 -1.80 33.28 -10.39
N ARG A 374 -1.75 32.97 -9.09
CA ARG A 374 -2.82 33.24 -8.12
C ARG A 374 -2.22 33.65 -6.77
N TYR A 375 -2.85 34.59 -6.08
CA TYR A 375 -2.45 35.03 -4.74
C TYR A 375 -3.50 34.60 -3.71
N ASP A 376 -3.11 33.75 -2.78
CA ASP A 376 -3.94 33.29 -1.66
C ASP A 376 -3.39 33.86 -0.35
N TRP A 377 -4.28 34.40 0.48
CA TRP A 377 -3.94 34.92 1.81
C TRP A 377 -4.37 33.92 2.90
N GLU A 378 -3.45 33.57 3.80
CA GLU A 378 -3.70 32.62 4.89
C GLU A 378 -3.41 33.23 6.26
N LEU A 379 -4.34 33.07 7.21
CA LEU A 379 -4.06 33.24 8.64
C LEU A 379 -3.70 31.89 9.25
N ARG A 380 -2.50 31.79 9.85
CA ARG A 380 -1.98 30.61 10.54
C ARG A 380 -1.92 30.87 12.03
N VAL A 381 -2.91 30.36 12.77
CA VAL A 381 -3.03 30.51 14.22
C VAL A 381 -2.38 29.34 14.93
N LYS A 382 -1.42 29.62 15.81
CA LYS A 382 -0.69 28.67 16.65
C LYS A 382 -0.94 28.98 18.12
N MET A 383 -1.38 27.97 18.86
CA MET A 383 -1.71 28.06 20.29
C MET A 383 -0.94 26.99 21.09
N PRO A 384 -0.81 27.11 22.42
CA PRO A 384 -0.41 26.00 23.28
C PRO A 384 -1.32 24.78 23.08
N LYS A 385 -0.76 23.58 23.27
CA LYS A 385 -1.43 22.28 23.05
C LYS A 385 -1.91 22.02 21.60
N LEU A 386 -1.77 22.98 20.68
CA LEU A 386 -2.09 22.85 19.26
C LEU A 386 -0.84 22.44 18.48
N ARG A 387 -0.75 21.15 18.09
CA ARG A 387 0.48 20.58 17.47
C ARG A 387 0.82 21.10 16.07
N HIS A 388 -0.17 21.57 15.33
CA HIS A 388 -0.04 22.13 13.98
C HIS A 388 -0.78 23.46 13.93
N PRO A 389 -0.31 24.47 13.17
CA PRO A 389 -1.06 25.70 13.01
C PRO A 389 -2.43 25.39 12.39
N VAL A 390 -3.44 26.06 12.92
CA VAL A 390 -4.79 26.07 12.34
C VAL A 390 -4.78 27.15 11.25
N VAL A 391 -5.19 26.78 10.04
CA VAL A 391 -5.09 27.64 8.85
C VAL A 391 -6.49 28.10 8.46
N PHE A 392 -6.66 29.40 8.22
CA PHE A 392 -7.88 30.01 7.71
C PHE A 392 -7.59 30.74 6.40
N ASP A 393 -8.50 30.65 5.44
CA ASP A 393 -8.46 31.39 4.19
C ASP A 393 -8.94 32.84 4.46
N LEU A 394 -8.11 33.85 4.19
CA LEU A 394 -8.47 35.27 4.33
C LEU A 394 -8.90 35.86 2.98
N PRO A 395 -10.06 36.55 2.90
CA PRO A 395 -10.52 37.19 1.67
C PRO A 395 -9.94 38.60 1.52
N VAL A 396 -8.71 38.69 0.99
CA VAL A 396 -8.08 39.96 0.61
C VAL A 396 -8.24 40.14 -0.90
N PHE A 397 -8.80 41.26 -1.37
CA PHE A 397 -9.06 41.53 -2.80
C PHE A 397 -8.52 42.91 -3.23
N GLU A 398 -8.12 43.03 -4.50
CA GLU A 398 -7.38 44.20 -5.00
C GLU A 398 -8.28 45.40 -5.27
N SER A 399 -7.83 46.58 -4.82
CA SER A 399 -7.88 47.77 -5.67
C SER A 399 -6.55 47.80 -6.45
N ALA A 400 -6.59 48.08 -7.75
CA ALA A 400 -5.44 47.88 -8.62
C ALA A 400 -4.29 48.87 -8.33
N GLU A 401 -3.07 48.35 -8.10
CA GLU A 401 -1.84 48.69 -8.87
C GLU A 401 -0.55 47.94 -8.40
N THR A 402 -0.16 46.91 -9.15
CA THR A 402 1.16 46.83 -9.83
C THR A 402 2.49 46.59 -9.04
N THR A 403 2.82 45.30 -8.75
CA THR A 403 4.16 44.62 -8.91
C THR A 403 5.44 45.13 -8.15
N VAL A 404 6.45 44.31 -7.75
CA VAL A 404 7.41 43.49 -8.55
C VAL A 404 8.23 42.47 -7.68
N SER A 405 8.62 41.34 -8.30
CA SER A 405 9.64 40.28 -8.05
C SER A 405 10.78 40.45 -6.99
N THR A 406 11.36 39.35 -6.43
CA THR A 406 12.52 38.57 -6.99
C THR A 406 12.84 37.25 -6.21
N ASP A 407 13.33 36.19 -6.91
CA ASP A 407 13.61 34.78 -6.44
C ASP A 407 15.07 34.61 -5.86
N PRO A 408 15.69 33.43 -5.57
CA PRO A 408 16.38 33.20 -4.27
C PRO A 408 17.80 32.56 -4.34
N LEU A 409 18.40 32.17 -3.18
CA LEU A 409 19.45 31.12 -3.15
C LEU A 409 19.60 30.39 -1.78
N ALA A 410 19.98 29.11 -1.81
CA ALA A 410 20.14 28.20 -0.66
C ALA A 410 21.21 27.09 -0.94
N PRO A 411 21.79 26.37 0.06
CA PRO A 411 23.25 26.14 0.08
C PRO A 411 23.82 24.69 -0.15
N PRO A 412 24.47 23.95 0.78
CA PRO A 412 25.84 23.43 0.52
C PRO A 412 26.05 21.89 0.54
N LYS A 413 27.33 21.47 0.44
CA LYS A 413 27.84 20.11 0.13
C LYS A 413 28.00 19.18 1.36
N SER A 414 27.99 17.84 1.17
CA SER A 414 29.16 16.93 1.46
C SER A 414 28.91 15.39 1.48
N ALA A 415 29.95 14.65 1.05
CA ALA A 415 30.48 13.34 1.55
C ALA A 415 29.65 12.02 1.64
N ARG A 416 30.38 10.88 1.83
CA ARG A 416 29.94 9.46 1.68
C ARG A 416 30.83 8.47 2.45
N LYS A 417 30.26 7.41 3.07
CA LYS A 417 30.80 6.06 3.51
C LYS A 417 29.75 5.38 4.43
N ALA A 418 29.74 4.09 4.83
CA ALA A 418 30.21 2.78 4.32
C ALA A 418 29.49 1.62 5.10
N ARG A 419 29.77 0.32 4.85
CA ARG A 419 29.19 -0.86 5.56
C ARG A 419 30.27 -1.90 6.01
N PRO A 420 30.10 -2.60 7.15
CA PRO A 420 30.61 -3.96 7.48
C PRO A 420 29.43 -4.98 7.62
N SER A 421 29.46 -6.09 8.40
CA SER A 421 30.21 -7.38 8.31
C SER A 421 29.22 -8.56 8.60
N VAL A 422 29.64 -9.85 8.82
CA VAL A 422 28.80 -11.09 8.60
C VAL A 422 29.01 -12.28 9.59
N GLU A 423 28.20 -13.37 9.46
CA GLU A 423 27.99 -14.56 10.34
C GLU A 423 27.60 -15.86 9.54
N SER A 424 27.87 -17.10 10.00
CA SER A 424 27.80 -18.43 9.27
C SER A 424 27.19 -19.62 10.10
N ILE A 425 27.11 -20.97 9.81
CA ILE A 425 27.52 -22.00 8.79
C ILE A 425 26.56 -23.26 8.89
N LEU A 426 26.49 -24.26 7.97
CA LEU A 426 26.41 -25.75 8.24
C LEU A 426 26.45 -26.68 6.96
N ALA A 427 26.53 -28.05 7.01
CA ALA A 427 27.00 -28.95 5.88
C ALA A 427 26.10 -30.16 5.40
N LEU A 428 26.23 -30.57 4.12
CA LEU A 428 25.70 -31.74 3.34
C LEU A 428 26.83 -32.19 2.40
N ASP A 429 26.72 -33.40 1.86
CA ASP A 429 27.59 -33.90 0.80
C ASP A 429 27.26 -33.34 -0.61
N ALA A 430 28.24 -33.31 -1.50
CA ALA A 430 28.18 -32.59 -2.78
C ALA A 430 27.30 -33.28 -3.85
N ASP A 431 27.22 -34.62 -3.85
CA ASP A 431 26.46 -35.36 -4.87
C ASP A 431 24.93 -35.22 -4.67
N GLU A 432 24.47 -35.31 -3.41
CA GLU A 432 23.07 -35.08 -3.03
C GLU A 432 22.64 -33.62 -3.28
N LEU A 433 23.59 -32.69 -3.10
CA LEU A 433 23.43 -31.26 -3.35
C LEU A 433 23.32 -30.95 -4.86
N THR A 434 24.15 -31.58 -5.69
CA THR A 434 24.09 -31.45 -7.16
C THR A 434 22.73 -31.92 -7.71
N MET A 435 22.22 -33.03 -7.19
CA MET A 435 20.94 -33.61 -7.59
C MET A 435 19.75 -32.69 -7.25
N HIS A 436 19.80 -32.02 -6.10
CA HIS A 436 18.79 -31.01 -5.71
C HIS A 436 18.89 -29.71 -6.51
N LEU A 437 20.09 -29.21 -6.82
CA LEU A 437 20.27 -27.98 -7.59
C LEU A 437 19.72 -28.12 -9.03
N ALA A 438 19.96 -29.27 -9.67
CA ALA A 438 19.45 -29.58 -11.00
C ALA A 438 17.91 -29.55 -11.08
N LYS A 439 17.23 -30.08 -10.04
CA LYS A 439 15.76 -30.07 -9.89
C LYS A 439 15.14 -28.65 -9.90
N HIS A 440 15.95 -27.62 -9.66
CA HIS A 440 15.51 -26.22 -9.57
C HIS A 440 16.27 -25.27 -10.52
N HIS A 441 16.78 -25.81 -11.63
CA HIS A 441 17.40 -25.08 -12.74
C HIS A 441 18.68 -24.28 -12.37
N ILE A 442 19.44 -24.77 -11.41
CA ILE A 442 20.79 -24.30 -11.10
C ILE A 442 21.75 -25.42 -11.50
N THR A 443 22.64 -25.17 -12.47
CA THR A 443 23.66 -26.17 -12.84
C THR A 443 24.98 -25.83 -12.16
N ALA A 444 25.43 -26.75 -11.31
CA ALA A 444 26.72 -26.71 -10.63
C ALA A 444 27.66 -27.74 -11.26
N VAL A 445 28.92 -27.38 -11.45
CA VAL A 445 29.99 -28.28 -11.91
C VAL A 445 31.00 -28.45 -10.79
N PHE A 446 31.36 -29.69 -10.47
CA PHE A 446 32.33 -30.03 -9.44
C PHE A 446 33.57 -30.72 -10.04
N ASP A 447 34.75 -30.49 -9.45
CA ASP A 447 35.97 -31.24 -9.75
C ASP A 447 35.97 -32.62 -9.06
N ARG A 448 36.90 -33.51 -9.46
CA ARG A 448 37.18 -34.86 -8.93
C ARG A 448 37.46 -34.95 -7.42
N HIS A 449 37.43 -33.83 -6.70
CA HIS A 449 37.63 -33.72 -5.25
C HIS A 449 36.38 -33.13 -4.53
N ASN A 450 35.20 -33.18 -5.16
CA ASN A 450 33.92 -32.64 -4.69
C ASN A 450 33.94 -31.10 -4.41
N LEU A 451 34.78 -30.37 -5.14
CA LEU A 451 34.91 -28.91 -5.05
C LEU A 451 34.14 -28.22 -6.18
N PRO A 452 33.30 -27.20 -5.91
CA PRO A 452 32.59 -26.49 -6.97
C PRO A 452 33.54 -25.65 -7.84
N MET A 453 33.46 -25.85 -9.15
CA MET A 453 34.22 -25.14 -10.20
C MET A 453 33.44 -23.98 -10.81
N SER A 454 32.14 -24.17 -11.07
CA SER A 454 31.25 -23.10 -11.48
C SER A 454 29.77 -23.35 -11.15
N PHE A 455 29.01 -22.26 -11.06
CA PHE A 455 27.56 -22.25 -10.89
C PHE A 455 26.91 -21.35 -11.94
N ASP A 456 25.92 -21.86 -12.67
CA ASP A 456 25.10 -21.07 -13.57
C ASP A 456 23.66 -20.94 -13.04
N LEU A 457 23.23 -19.69 -12.84
CA LEU A 457 21.91 -19.34 -12.32
C LEU A 457 21.05 -18.82 -13.46
N SER A 458 20.34 -19.73 -14.12
CA SER A 458 19.49 -19.41 -15.27
C SER A 458 18.32 -18.49 -14.89
N PRO A 459 18.05 -17.40 -15.64
CA PRO A 459 16.89 -16.54 -15.44
C PRO A 459 15.53 -17.26 -15.46
N ARG A 460 15.45 -18.49 -16.00
CA ARG A 460 14.23 -19.32 -16.00
C ARG A 460 13.67 -19.59 -14.59
N ARG A 461 14.52 -19.57 -13.57
CA ARG A 461 14.19 -19.82 -12.16
C ARG A 461 13.03 -18.97 -11.61
N TYR A 462 12.88 -17.73 -12.09
CA TYR A 462 11.80 -16.82 -11.68
C TYR A 462 10.69 -16.68 -12.74
N ALA A 463 10.54 -17.63 -13.68
CA ALA A 463 9.61 -17.52 -14.82
C ALA A 463 8.16 -17.19 -14.41
N SER A 464 7.54 -17.99 -13.56
CA SER A 464 6.14 -17.81 -13.12
C SER A 464 5.93 -16.53 -12.33
N ALA A 465 6.74 -16.29 -11.29
CA ALA A 465 6.66 -15.10 -10.44
C ALA A 465 6.86 -13.79 -11.23
N ARG A 466 7.85 -13.76 -12.13
CA ARG A 466 8.07 -12.64 -13.05
C ARG A 466 6.88 -12.40 -13.96
N LEU A 467 6.30 -13.47 -14.51
CA LEU A 467 5.22 -13.36 -15.50
C LEU A 467 3.95 -12.81 -14.85
N PHE A 468 3.54 -13.37 -13.72
CA PHE A 468 2.48 -12.83 -12.87
C PHE A 468 2.73 -11.34 -12.51
N LEU A 469 3.92 -11.01 -12.00
CA LEU A 469 4.27 -9.62 -11.67
C LEU A 469 4.25 -8.71 -12.89
N THR A 470 4.63 -9.20 -14.07
CA THR A 470 4.62 -8.43 -15.32
C THR A 470 3.20 -8.13 -15.79
N ILE A 471 2.29 -9.11 -15.73
CA ILE A 471 0.87 -8.93 -16.07
C ILE A 471 0.22 -7.96 -15.08
N PHE A 472 0.34 -8.25 -13.78
CA PHE A 472 -0.19 -7.40 -12.70
C PHE A 472 0.34 -5.97 -12.81
N ASN A 473 1.65 -5.80 -12.99
CA ASN A 473 2.25 -4.48 -13.10
C ASN A 473 1.95 -3.80 -14.44
N THR A 474 1.71 -4.53 -15.53
CA THR A 474 1.24 -3.92 -16.79
C THR A 474 -0.15 -3.34 -16.61
N ILE A 475 -1.06 -4.04 -15.93
CA ILE A 475 -2.38 -3.52 -15.54
C ILE A 475 -2.22 -2.33 -14.59
N TRP A 476 -1.37 -2.44 -13.56
CA TRP A 476 -1.09 -1.37 -12.59
C TRP A 476 -0.49 -0.11 -13.24
N THR A 477 0.37 -0.29 -14.23
CA THR A 477 0.97 0.77 -15.06
C THR A 477 -0.06 1.37 -16.03
N GLY A 478 -0.97 0.55 -16.56
CA GLY A 478 -2.14 1.01 -17.30
C GLY A 478 -3.06 1.89 -16.45
N VAL A 479 -3.31 1.50 -15.19
CA VAL A 479 -4.04 2.31 -14.20
C VAL A 479 -3.27 3.59 -13.86
N PHE A 480 -1.93 3.56 -13.73
CA PHE A 480 -1.11 4.78 -13.62
C PHE A 480 -1.29 5.73 -14.81
N PHE A 481 -1.17 5.23 -16.05
CA PHE A 481 -1.37 6.06 -17.24
C PHE A 481 -2.82 6.56 -17.37
N LEU A 482 -3.82 5.78 -16.96
CA LEU A 482 -5.22 6.18 -16.90
C LEU A 482 -5.49 7.24 -15.82
N LEU A 483 -4.83 7.16 -14.66
CA LEU A 483 -4.83 8.22 -13.65
C LEU A 483 -4.22 9.52 -14.19
N VAL A 484 -3.18 9.42 -15.03
CA VAL A 484 -2.56 10.59 -15.68
C VAL A 484 -3.42 11.15 -16.83
N THR A 485 -4.09 10.33 -17.64
CA THR A 485 -4.93 10.82 -18.76
C THR A 485 -6.32 11.30 -18.34
N LEU A 486 -6.76 10.98 -17.11
CA LEU A 486 -7.97 11.51 -16.49
C LEU A 486 -7.67 12.64 -15.48
N ASP A 487 -6.43 13.15 -15.47
CA ASP A 487 -5.94 14.25 -14.63
C ASP A 487 -6.25 14.05 -13.12
N ALA A 488 -6.08 12.82 -12.61
CA ALA A 488 -6.36 12.51 -11.22
C ALA A 488 -5.43 13.27 -10.25
N PRO A 489 -5.88 13.67 -9.04
CA PRO A 489 -5.09 14.46 -8.12
C PRO A 489 -3.71 13.85 -7.84
N PHE A 490 -2.64 14.65 -7.95
CA PHE A 490 -1.22 14.25 -8.00
C PHE A 490 -0.79 13.09 -7.08
N ILE A 491 -1.36 12.98 -5.88
CA ILE A 491 -1.10 11.89 -4.94
C ILE A 491 -1.39 10.51 -5.54
N PHE A 492 -2.44 10.35 -6.37
CA PHE A 492 -2.79 9.07 -6.99
C PHE A 492 -1.78 8.67 -8.09
N PRO A 493 -1.47 9.49 -9.13
CA PRO A 493 -0.37 9.20 -10.04
C PRO A 493 0.98 8.99 -9.34
N LEU A 494 1.29 9.74 -8.28
CA LEU A 494 2.55 9.58 -7.54
C LEU A 494 2.65 8.19 -6.90
N ILE A 495 1.61 7.74 -6.18
CA ILE A 495 1.61 6.42 -5.51
C ILE A 495 1.62 5.28 -6.53
N TRP A 496 0.77 5.35 -7.57
CA TRP A 496 0.72 4.32 -8.61
C TRP A 496 1.99 4.28 -9.47
N GLY A 497 2.57 5.43 -9.81
CA GLY A 497 3.80 5.54 -10.59
C GLY A 497 5.03 5.04 -9.83
N VAL A 498 5.19 5.41 -8.54
CA VAL A 498 6.30 4.91 -7.71
C VAL A 498 6.21 3.41 -7.46
N THR A 499 5.01 2.88 -7.21
CA THR A 499 4.81 1.43 -7.05
C THR A 499 5.00 0.67 -8.36
N SER A 500 4.48 1.18 -9.49
CA SER A 500 4.75 0.65 -10.84
C SER A 500 6.23 0.59 -11.17
N ALA A 501 6.97 1.67 -10.91
CA ALA A 501 8.41 1.73 -11.16
C ALA A 501 9.20 0.75 -10.27
N LEU A 502 8.78 0.56 -9.02
CA LEU A 502 9.37 -0.44 -8.11
C LEU A 502 9.12 -1.86 -8.62
N PHE A 503 7.90 -2.19 -9.05
CA PHE A 503 7.59 -3.50 -9.64
C PHE A 503 8.35 -3.72 -10.95
N TRP A 504 8.47 -2.72 -11.84
CA TRP A 504 9.29 -2.82 -13.05
C TRP A 504 10.77 -3.06 -12.73
N TRP A 505 11.32 -2.40 -11.71
CA TRP A 505 12.68 -2.66 -11.23
C TRP A 505 12.84 -4.10 -10.71
N VAL A 506 11.87 -4.64 -9.97
CA VAL A 506 11.83 -6.04 -9.51
C VAL A 506 11.73 -7.03 -10.69
N ILE A 507 10.93 -6.72 -11.72
CA ILE A 507 10.80 -7.53 -12.95
C ILE A 507 12.11 -7.55 -13.74
N ILE A 508 12.72 -6.38 -13.97
CA ILE A 508 13.99 -6.25 -14.69
C ILE A 508 15.11 -7.01 -13.97
N ARG A 509 15.15 -6.97 -12.63
CA ARG A 509 16.10 -7.76 -11.82
C ARG A 509 16.00 -9.27 -12.01
N GLN A 510 14.82 -9.81 -12.33
CA GLN A 510 14.63 -11.25 -12.56
C GLN A 510 15.17 -11.72 -13.93
N PHE A 511 15.59 -10.80 -14.81
CA PHE A 511 16.34 -11.11 -16.04
C PHE A 511 17.87 -11.08 -15.85
N GLU A 512 18.38 -10.76 -14.65
CA GLU A 512 19.81 -10.74 -14.36
C GLU A 512 20.39 -12.16 -14.31
N HIS A 513 21.04 -12.58 -15.39
CA HIS A 513 21.77 -13.84 -15.47
C HIS A 513 23.02 -13.74 -14.60
N ARG A 514 23.34 -14.79 -13.84
CA ARG A 514 24.54 -14.82 -13.00
C ARG A 514 25.33 -16.10 -13.22
N HIS A 515 26.59 -15.93 -13.61
CA HIS A 515 27.59 -16.98 -13.65
C HIS A 515 28.60 -16.74 -12.51
N ILE A 516 29.06 -17.82 -11.89
CA ILE A 516 30.05 -17.78 -10.81
C ILE A 516 31.16 -18.78 -11.17
N ASP A 517 32.36 -18.28 -11.37
CA ASP A 517 33.56 -19.07 -11.66
C ASP A 517 34.46 -19.14 -10.41
N LEU A 518 34.97 -20.33 -10.07
CA LEU A 518 35.74 -20.61 -8.84
C LEU A 518 37.15 -21.14 -9.17
N ASP A 519 38.00 -20.25 -9.68
CA ASP A 519 39.39 -20.52 -10.08
C ASP A 519 40.34 -20.69 -8.86
N ALA A 520 41.49 -21.31 -9.06
CA ALA A 520 42.47 -21.63 -8.01
C ALA A 520 42.98 -20.39 -7.23
N ALA A 521 42.89 -19.19 -7.81
CA ALA A 521 43.30 -17.93 -7.17
C ALA A 521 42.14 -17.00 -6.76
N ALA A 522 40.96 -17.13 -7.37
CA ALA A 522 39.89 -16.13 -7.24
C ALA A 522 38.49 -16.66 -7.58
N LEU A 523 37.49 -16.07 -6.94
CA LEU A 523 36.07 -16.20 -7.27
C LEU A 523 35.71 -15.04 -8.21
N GLU A 524 35.17 -15.31 -9.40
CA GLU A 524 34.62 -14.27 -10.29
C GLU A 524 33.10 -14.40 -10.42
N ILE A 525 32.37 -13.34 -10.07
CA ILE A 525 30.94 -13.21 -10.31
C ILE A 525 30.73 -12.40 -11.59
N ARG A 526 30.13 -13.00 -12.61
CA ARG A 526 29.72 -12.33 -13.84
C ARG A 526 28.20 -12.18 -13.87
N GLN A 527 27.75 -10.94 -13.74
CA GLN A 527 26.32 -10.59 -13.82
C GLN A 527 26.04 -9.99 -15.20
N THR A 528 25.09 -10.55 -15.94
CA THR A 528 24.73 -10.13 -17.30
C THR A 528 23.24 -9.81 -17.39
N LEU A 529 22.92 -8.61 -17.89
CA LEU A 529 21.56 -8.13 -18.10
C LEU A 529 21.48 -7.54 -19.51
N GLY A 530 21.17 -8.40 -20.49
CA GLY A 530 21.26 -8.06 -21.91
C GLY A 530 22.68 -7.63 -22.29
N PRO A 531 22.88 -6.45 -22.91
CA PRO A 531 24.19 -5.99 -23.34
C PRO A 531 25.10 -5.52 -22.18
N TRP A 532 24.54 -5.26 -20.99
CA TRP A 532 25.31 -4.83 -19.83
C TRP A 532 25.87 -6.02 -19.06
N SER A 533 27.18 -6.03 -18.82
CA SER A 533 27.83 -7.01 -17.96
C SER A 533 28.64 -6.34 -16.84
N SER A 534 28.57 -6.91 -15.64
CA SER A 534 29.36 -6.50 -14.48
C SER A 534 30.15 -7.71 -13.99
N LYS A 535 31.48 -7.63 -14.07
CA LYS A 535 32.41 -8.60 -13.50
C LYS A 535 32.85 -8.12 -12.11
N LYS A 536 32.91 -9.02 -11.13
CA LYS A 536 33.44 -8.78 -9.78
C LYS A 536 34.35 -9.95 -9.42
N ARG A 537 35.65 -9.72 -9.45
CA ARG A 537 36.67 -10.71 -9.05
C ARG A 537 37.08 -10.48 -7.59
N PHE A 538 37.00 -11.53 -6.80
CA PHE A 538 37.45 -11.56 -5.40
C PHE A 538 38.56 -12.61 -5.28
N GLU A 539 39.79 -12.16 -5.08
CA GLU A 539 40.92 -13.04 -4.75
C GLU A 539 40.62 -13.80 -3.45
N ARG A 540 41.06 -15.05 -3.34
CA ARG A 540 40.74 -15.94 -2.20
C ARG A 540 41.06 -15.32 -0.82
N ARG A 541 42.15 -14.54 -0.73
CA ARG A 541 42.57 -13.77 0.47
C ARG A 541 41.62 -12.66 0.94
N HIS A 542 40.65 -12.26 0.11
CA HIS A 542 39.69 -11.19 0.42
C HIS A 542 38.31 -11.72 0.84
N LEU A 543 38.15 -13.04 0.91
CA LEU A 543 36.98 -13.75 1.40
C LEU A 543 37.28 -14.19 2.85
N LEU A 544 36.50 -13.69 3.81
CA LEU A 544 36.59 -13.99 5.24
C LEU A 544 35.77 -15.21 5.62
N GLU A 545 34.58 -15.35 5.04
CA GLU A 545 33.58 -16.35 5.39
C GLU A 545 32.55 -16.50 4.25
N PHE A 546 31.79 -17.59 4.29
CA PHE A 546 30.56 -17.76 3.51
C PHE A 546 29.39 -17.99 4.47
N SER A 547 28.19 -17.63 4.03
CA SER A 547 27.01 -17.64 4.90
C SER A 547 25.71 -17.90 4.14
N SER A 548 24.80 -18.67 4.75
CA SER A 548 23.47 -18.97 4.22
C SER A 548 22.40 -18.23 5.02
N ARG A 549 21.22 -18.04 4.43
CA ARG A 549 20.01 -17.62 5.15
C ARG A 549 18.76 -17.81 4.30
N MET A 550 17.59 -17.84 4.93
CA MET A 550 16.33 -17.70 4.19
C MET A 550 16.27 -16.32 3.51
N HIS A 551 15.81 -16.30 2.25
CA HIS A 551 15.69 -15.11 1.41
C HIS A 551 14.23 -14.72 1.19
N MET A 552 13.35 -15.71 0.99
CA MET A 552 11.93 -15.54 0.67
C MET A 552 11.19 -16.86 0.92
N SER A 553 9.94 -16.83 1.36
CA SER A 553 9.05 -18.00 1.39
C SER A 553 7.81 -17.77 0.52
N SER A 554 7.22 -18.85 -0.01
CA SER A 554 6.02 -18.81 -0.84
C SER A 554 5.24 -20.11 -0.66
N GLY A 555 4.07 -20.04 -0.02
CA GLY A 555 3.37 -21.23 0.46
C GLY A 555 4.26 -22.06 1.39
N SER A 556 4.28 -23.37 1.20
CA SER A 556 5.16 -24.30 1.93
C SER A 556 6.63 -24.28 1.48
N THR A 557 7.00 -23.55 0.42
CA THR A 557 8.38 -23.54 -0.11
C THR A 557 9.18 -22.37 0.45
N SER A 558 10.26 -22.66 1.18
CA SER A 558 11.21 -21.67 1.66
C SER A 558 12.44 -21.62 0.76
N TYR A 559 12.76 -20.43 0.25
CA TYR A 559 13.91 -20.14 -0.62
C TYR A 559 15.02 -19.42 0.15
N TYR A 560 16.26 -19.83 -0.07
CA TYR A 560 17.45 -19.43 0.68
C TYR A 560 18.51 -18.79 -0.23
N GLU A 561 19.39 -17.97 0.31
CA GLU A 561 20.53 -17.38 -0.40
C GLU A 561 21.86 -17.71 0.28
N VAL A 562 22.92 -17.85 -0.52
CA VAL A 562 24.31 -18.07 -0.12
C VAL A 562 25.13 -16.84 -0.44
N ARG A 563 25.96 -16.41 0.51
CA ARG A 563 26.72 -15.18 0.51
C ARG A 563 28.20 -15.44 0.77
N ALA A 564 29.02 -14.51 0.33
CA ALA A 564 30.44 -14.43 0.59
C ALA A 564 30.77 -13.10 1.24
N ASP A 565 31.65 -13.15 2.22
CA ASP A 565 31.79 -12.11 3.22
C ASP A 565 33.22 -11.60 3.16
N THR A 566 33.41 -10.30 2.91
CA THR A 566 34.71 -9.79 2.43
C THR A 566 35.51 -9.03 3.48
N THR A 567 36.83 -9.02 3.36
CA THR A 567 37.75 -8.21 4.18
C THR A 567 37.43 -6.72 4.13
N PHE A 568 36.79 -6.26 3.05
CA PHE A 568 36.25 -4.91 2.88
C PHE A 568 34.91 -4.68 3.60
N GLY A 569 34.50 -5.61 4.47
CA GLY A 569 33.26 -5.59 5.27
C GLY A 569 31.98 -5.90 4.49
N LYS A 570 32.05 -5.99 3.15
CA LYS A 570 30.86 -6.03 2.30
C LYS A 570 30.37 -7.47 2.12
N ARG A 571 29.15 -7.77 2.59
CA ARG A 571 28.41 -9.01 2.21
C ARG A 571 28.15 -9.01 0.70
N VAL A 572 28.34 -10.15 0.04
CA VAL A 572 28.10 -10.35 -1.40
C VAL A 572 27.25 -11.60 -1.59
N THR A 573 25.99 -11.46 -2.01
CA THR A 573 25.19 -12.63 -2.43
C THR A 573 25.82 -13.27 -3.66
N LEU A 574 26.16 -14.55 -3.54
CA LEU A 574 26.61 -15.41 -4.62
C LEU A 574 25.38 -15.95 -5.36
N MET A 575 24.57 -16.70 -4.62
CA MET A 575 23.38 -17.40 -5.11
C MET A 575 22.19 -16.95 -4.28
N ASP A 576 21.07 -16.64 -4.92
CA ASP A 576 19.78 -16.46 -4.24
C ASP A 576 18.86 -17.67 -4.50
N GLY A 577 17.66 -17.68 -3.92
CA GLY A 577 16.49 -18.46 -4.33
C GLY A 577 16.55 -20.00 -4.28
N ILE A 578 17.38 -20.62 -3.44
CA ILE A 578 17.53 -22.09 -3.32
C ILE A 578 16.38 -22.66 -2.47
N PRO A 579 15.47 -23.51 -3.00
CA PRO A 579 14.22 -23.91 -2.31
C PRO A 579 14.36 -24.97 -1.20
N SER A 580 15.53 -25.10 -0.59
CA SER A 580 15.76 -26.01 0.54
C SER A 580 16.79 -25.40 1.49
N LYS A 581 16.47 -25.42 2.79
CA LYS A 581 17.38 -24.96 3.86
C LYS A 581 18.69 -25.74 3.80
N LEU A 582 18.55 -27.07 3.79
CA LEU A 582 19.64 -28.03 3.69
C LEU A 582 20.57 -27.67 2.52
N VAL A 583 20.05 -27.57 1.29
CA VAL A 583 20.89 -27.30 0.10
C VAL A 583 21.63 -25.96 0.18
N ALA A 584 21.05 -24.94 0.82
CA ALA A 584 21.65 -23.61 0.89
C ALA A 584 22.62 -23.41 2.04
N ASP A 585 22.26 -23.87 3.25
CA ASP A 585 23.19 -23.95 4.38
C ASP A 585 24.46 -24.68 3.93
N ASN A 586 24.26 -25.76 3.17
CA ASN A 586 25.29 -26.75 2.98
C ASN A 586 26.21 -26.54 1.78
N LEU A 587 25.90 -25.57 0.92
CA LEU A 587 26.85 -24.97 -0.01
C LEU A 587 27.97 -24.21 0.72
N VAL A 588 27.70 -23.64 1.89
CA VAL A 588 28.62 -22.77 2.63
C VAL A 588 29.96 -23.48 2.95
N PRO A 589 29.99 -24.67 3.59
CA PRO A 589 31.24 -25.32 3.95
C PRO A 589 32.03 -25.89 2.75
N LEU A 590 31.37 -26.19 1.62
CA LEU A 590 32.08 -26.57 0.38
C LEU A 590 32.84 -25.36 -0.18
N LEU A 591 32.27 -24.16 -0.10
CA LEU A 591 32.94 -22.90 -0.45
C LEU A 591 34.03 -22.53 0.58
N GLU A 592 33.83 -22.78 1.87
CA GLU A 592 34.88 -22.69 2.91
C GLU A 592 36.05 -23.64 2.61
N GLN A 593 35.79 -24.86 2.13
CA GLN A 593 36.81 -25.86 1.83
C GLN A 593 37.66 -25.45 0.63
N TRP A 594 37.04 -24.98 -0.46
CA TRP A 594 37.73 -24.34 -1.59
C TRP A 594 38.59 -23.15 -1.15
N ARG A 595 38.15 -22.37 -0.14
CA ARG A 595 38.94 -21.25 0.41
C ARG A 595 40.11 -21.71 1.27
N LYS A 596 39.98 -22.84 1.98
CA LYS A 596 40.99 -23.37 2.92
C LYS A 596 42.08 -24.23 2.26
N GLN A 597 41.90 -24.66 1.01
CA GLN A 597 42.91 -25.38 0.22
C GLN A 597 43.90 -24.41 -0.44
N ALA A 598 44.74 -23.75 0.37
CA ALA A 598 45.83 -22.86 -0.05
C ALA A 598 47.11 -23.19 0.73
#